data_AF-A0A327K7G8-F1
#
_entry.id   AF-A0A327K7G8-F1
#
_cell.length_a   1.000
_cell.length_b   1.000
_cell.length_c   1.000
_cell.angle_alpha   90.00
_cell.angle_beta   90.00
_cell.angle_gamma   90.00
#
_symmetry.space_group_name_H-M   'P 1'
#
loop_
_entity.id
_entity.type
_entity.pdbx_description
1 polymer ?
#
loop_
_entity_poly.entity_id
_entity_poly.type
_entity_poly.pdbx_seq_one_letter_code
_entity_poly.pdbx_strand_id
1 'polypeptide(L)'
;MIPRENSEKNYVSKGKPGLNENYGAPFAVSLKPFTSPLGLPCQAPPWGYVAGADLTTGKVAYMHRNGTVRDRSPIPLPFKMGVPDLGGPILTAGNLAFMSGSLDYYVRAFDATTGKQLWR
;
A
#
# COMPACT_ATOMS: atom_id res chain seq x y z
N MET A 1 17.08 -14.16 0.68
CA MET A 1 16.97 -14.35 2.14
C MET A 1 18.23 -13.78 2.78
N ILE A 2 18.13 -13.26 4.01
CA ILE A 2 19.25 -12.67 4.75
C ILE A 2 19.52 -13.55 5.98
N PRO A 3 20.74 -14.06 6.19
CA PRO A 3 21.07 -14.87 7.37
C PRO A 3 20.82 -14.10 8.67
N ARG A 4 20.34 -14.80 9.71
CA ARG A 4 20.14 -14.26 11.06
C ARG A 4 21.11 -14.91 12.02
N GLU A 5 21.77 -14.09 12.84
CA GLU A 5 22.63 -14.57 13.93
C GLU A 5 21.83 -15.28 15.02
N ASN A 6 20.57 -14.88 15.23
CA ASN A 6 19.66 -15.49 16.19
C ASN A 6 18.24 -15.55 15.60
N SER A 7 17.66 -16.76 15.52
CA SER A 7 16.33 -17.02 14.95
C SER A 7 15.17 -16.68 15.89
N GLU A 8 15.45 -16.37 17.16
CA GLU A 8 14.48 -16.12 18.23
C GLU A 8 14.48 -14.68 18.75
N LYS A 9 15.38 -13.83 18.25
CA LYS A 9 15.44 -12.40 18.60
C LYS A 9 15.12 -11.52 17.41
N ASN A 10 14.36 -10.45 17.64
CA ASN A 10 14.12 -9.41 16.64
C ASN A 10 15.44 -8.98 16.00
N TYR A 11 15.47 -8.91 14.67
CA TYR A 11 16.57 -8.37 13.91
C TYR A 11 16.56 -6.84 14.03
N VAL A 12 17.45 -6.30 14.87
CA VAL A 12 17.60 -4.85 15.05
C VAL A 12 18.81 -4.39 14.22
N SER A 13 18.55 -3.70 13.11
CA SER A 13 19.61 -3.14 12.26
C SER A 13 19.72 -1.63 12.43
N LYS A 14 20.96 -1.11 12.34
CA LYS A 14 21.28 0.32 12.36
C LYS A 14 20.94 1.03 11.04
N GLY A 15 20.65 0.28 9.97
CA GLY A 15 20.20 0.79 8.67
C GLY A 15 18.71 0.52 8.44
N LYS A 16 18.20 0.62 7.21
CA LYS A 16 16.81 0.22 6.90
C LYS A 16 16.71 -1.30 6.70
N PRO A 17 15.85 -2.03 7.44
CA PRO A 17 15.35 -3.29 6.90
C PRO A 17 13.82 -3.27 6.84
N GLY A 18 13.30 -3.40 5.62
CA GLY A 18 11.97 -3.99 5.38
C GLY A 18 12.10 -5.51 5.36
N LEU A 19 12.59 -6.11 6.45
CA LEU A 19 12.73 -7.55 6.56
C LEU A 19 11.50 -8.14 7.25
N ASN A 20 10.98 -9.24 6.72
CA ASN A 20 10.00 -10.06 7.41
C ASN A 20 10.74 -11.22 8.08
N GLU A 21 10.62 -11.29 9.40
CA GLU A 21 11.34 -12.24 10.24
C GLU A 21 10.55 -13.54 10.34
N ASN A 22 11.16 -14.65 9.90
CA ASN A 22 10.64 -15.98 10.18
C ASN A 22 11.28 -16.46 11.49
N TYR A 23 10.54 -16.35 12.59
CA TYR A 23 10.97 -16.89 13.87
C TYR A 23 11.22 -18.40 13.78
N GLY A 24 12.31 -18.86 14.39
CA GLY A 24 12.74 -20.27 14.32
C GLY A 24 13.52 -20.64 13.06
N ALA A 25 13.58 -19.78 12.03
CA ALA A 25 14.43 -20.00 10.85
C ALA A 25 15.74 -19.21 10.95
N PRO A 26 16.87 -19.74 10.44
CA PRO A 26 18.17 -19.05 10.44
C PRO A 26 18.24 -17.90 9.41
N PHE A 27 17.11 -17.46 8.85
CA PHE A 27 17.04 -16.46 7.79
C PHE A 27 15.81 -15.55 7.91
N ALA A 28 15.95 -14.31 7.44
CA ALA A 28 14.89 -13.33 7.24
C ALA A 28 14.62 -13.12 5.74
N VAL A 29 13.43 -12.62 5.40
CA VAL A 29 13.06 -12.30 4.02
C VAL A 29 13.25 -10.82 3.78
N SER A 30 14.04 -10.46 2.76
CA SER A 30 14.06 -9.10 2.23
C SER A 30 12.97 -8.95 1.19
N LEU A 31 11.85 -8.34 1.57
CA LEU A 31 10.80 -8.02 0.61
C LEU A 31 11.21 -6.80 -0.20
N LYS A 32 11.13 -6.93 -1.52
CA LYS A 32 11.27 -5.82 -2.46
C LYS A 32 10.13 -5.89 -3.46
N PRO A 33 9.55 -4.76 -3.88
CA PRO A 33 8.56 -4.76 -4.96
C PRO A 33 9.20 -5.25 -6.26
N PHE A 34 8.44 -5.97 -7.08
CA PHE A 34 8.87 -6.37 -8.41
C PHE A 34 8.66 -5.22 -9.39
N THR A 35 9.70 -4.40 -9.57
CA THR A 35 9.65 -3.17 -10.35
C THR A 35 10.30 -3.31 -11.73
N SER A 36 9.79 -2.57 -12.70
CA SER A 36 10.43 -2.34 -14.00
C SER A 36 11.70 -1.47 -13.87
N PRO A 37 12.50 -1.29 -14.94
CA PRO A 37 13.62 -0.35 -14.96
C PRO A 37 13.24 1.10 -14.62
N LEU A 38 11.95 1.45 -14.75
CA LEU A 38 11.42 2.78 -14.44
C LEU A 38 11.01 2.94 -12.96
N GLY A 39 11.20 1.90 -12.12
CA GLY A 39 10.88 1.94 -10.69
C GLY A 39 9.39 1.80 -10.36
N LEU A 40 8.53 1.60 -11.37
CA LEU A 40 7.10 1.28 -11.22
C LEU A 40 6.89 -0.24 -11.20
N PRO A 41 5.77 -0.76 -10.63
CA PRO A 41 5.50 -2.19 -10.65
C PRO A 41 5.49 -2.74 -12.08
N CYS A 42 6.09 -3.92 -12.28
CA CYS A 42 6.24 -4.53 -13.60
C CYS A 42 4.93 -5.15 -14.13
N GLN A 43 3.94 -5.37 -13.27
CA GLN A 43 2.63 -5.93 -13.63
C GLN A 43 1.73 -4.86 -14.27
N ALA A 44 0.75 -5.28 -15.08
CA ALA A 44 -0.24 -4.35 -15.64
C ALA A 44 -1.08 -3.71 -14.51
N PRO A 45 -1.34 -2.39 -14.55
CA PRO A 45 -2.19 -1.71 -13.58
C PRO A 45 -3.66 -2.15 -13.70
N PRO A 46 -4.47 -1.98 -12.63
CA PRO A 46 -4.15 -1.21 -11.44
C PRO A 46 -3.52 -1.99 -10.29
N TRP A 47 -2.61 -1.34 -9.56
CA TRP A 47 -1.85 -1.94 -8.46
C TRP A 47 -2.46 -1.69 -7.08
N GLY A 48 -3.59 -0.99 -7.02
CA GLY A 48 -4.26 -0.70 -5.76
C GLY A 48 -5.66 -0.10 -5.98
N TYR A 49 -6.55 -0.48 -5.07
CA TYR A 49 -7.94 -0.03 -5.04
C TYR A 49 -8.33 0.42 -3.63
N VAL A 50 -9.26 1.38 -3.57
CA VAL A 50 -10.08 1.63 -2.38
C VAL A 50 -11.42 0.93 -2.61
N ALA A 51 -11.78 0.01 -1.73
CA ALA A 51 -13.01 -0.77 -1.84
C ALA A 51 -13.79 -0.75 -0.53
N GLY A 52 -15.11 -0.65 -0.64
CA GLY A 52 -16.04 -0.85 0.46
C GLY A 52 -16.64 -2.24 0.34
N ALA A 53 -16.57 -3.03 1.40
CA ALA A 53 -17.19 -4.35 1.45
C ALA A 53 -18.37 -4.33 2.43
N ASP A 54 -19.51 -4.85 1.99
CA ASP A 54 -20.65 -5.12 2.85
C ASP A 54 -20.45 -6.48 3.51
N LEU A 55 -20.23 -6.47 4.82
CA LEU A 55 -19.96 -7.69 5.60
C LEU A 55 -21.22 -8.54 5.84
N THR A 56 -22.42 -8.01 5.60
CA THR A 56 -23.67 -8.77 5.73
C THR A 56 -23.93 -9.63 4.50
N THR A 57 -23.61 -9.11 3.31
CA THR A 57 -23.84 -9.81 2.03
C THR A 57 -22.57 -10.40 1.42
N GLY A 58 -21.39 -10.00 1.90
CA GLY A 58 -20.09 -10.35 1.33
C GLY A 58 -19.79 -9.66 0.00
N LYS A 59 -20.60 -8.67 -0.42
CA LYS A 59 -20.46 -8.00 -1.71
C LYS A 59 -19.58 -6.75 -1.60
N VAL A 60 -18.90 -6.43 -2.70
CA VAL A 60 -18.19 -5.16 -2.85
C VAL A 60 -19.21 -4.07 -3.19
N ALA A 61 -19.39 -3.11 -2.28
CA ALA A 61 -20.30 -1.98 -2.45
C ALA A 61 -19.76 -0.93 -3.44
N TYR A 62 -18.44 -0.69 -3.40
CA TYR A 62 -17.74 0.16 -4.37
C TYR A 62 -16.28 -0.26 -4.50
N MET A 63 -15.65 0.08 -5.63
CA MET A 63 -14.23 -0.13 -5.87
C MET A 63 -13.69 0.95 -6.83
N HIS A 64 -12.70 1.72 -6.35
CA HIS A 64 -12.07 2.81 -7.12
C HIS A 64 -10.56 2.62 -7.15
N ARG A 65 -9.90 3.04 -8.24
CA ARG A 65 -8.43 3.04 -8.30
C ARG A 65 -7.84 4.00 -7.26
N ASN A 66 -6.90 3.52 -6.45
CA ASN A 66 -6.27 4.31 -5.41
C ASN A 66 -5.09 5.14 -5.96
N GLY A 67 -5.16 6.47 -5.96
CA GLY A 67 -3.99 7.32 -6.24
C GLY A 67 -3.42 7.28 -7.67
N THR A 68 -2.25 7.90 -7.83
CA THR A 68 -1.60 8.19 -9.11
C THR A 68 -0.10 7.89 -9.08
N VAL A 69 0.53 7.83 -10.26
CA VAL A 69 1.98 7.58 -10.39
C VAL A 69 2.83 8.84 -10.44
N ARG A 70 2.25 10.02 -10.19
CA ARG A 70 2.87 11.31 -10.49
C ARG A 70 4.29 11.43 -9.92
N ASP A 71 4.48 11.07 -8.66
CA ASP A 71 5.72 11.35 -7.93
C ASP A 71 6.77 10.22 -8.04
N ARG A 72 6.44 9.12 -8.75
CA ARG A 72 7.32 7.96 -8.95
C ARG A 72 7.53 7.59 -10.42
N SER A 73 6.78 8.22 -11.33
CA SER A 73 6.91 8.06 -12.76
C SER A 73 8.05 8.94 -13.31
N PRO A 74 8.81 8.48 -14.33
CA PRO A 74 9.77 9.32 -15.04
C PRO A 74 9.16 10.59 -15.65
N ILE A 75 7.85 10.53 -15.96
CA ILE A 75 7.07 11.67 -16.44
C ILE A 75 6.05 12.02 -15.35
N PRO A 76 6.06 13.25 -14.79
CA PRO A 76 5.26 13.63 -13.64
C PRO A 76 3.78 13.91 -13.99
N LEU A 77 3.12 12.95 -14.65
CA LEU A 77 1.72 13.02 -15.04
C LEU A 77 0.85 12.21 -14.06
N PRO A 78 -0.30 12.76 -13.61
CA PRO A 78 -1.12 12.15 -12.56
C PRO A 78 -2.06 11.06 -13.08
N PHE A 79 -1.53 10.07 -13.80
CA PHE A 79 -2.32 8.94 -14.29
C PHE A 79 -2.86 8.12 -13.11
N LYS A 80 -4.18 7.90 -13.09
CA LYS A 80 -4.88 7.08 -12.09
C LYS A 80 -4.65 5.60 -12.37
N MET A 81 -3.44 5.15 -12.08
CA MET A 81 -3.03 3.77 -12.31
C MET A 81 -3.39 2.86 -11.16
N GLY A 82 -3.86 3.36 -10.02
CA GLY A 82 -4.00 2.53 -8.83
C GLY A 82 -2.62 2.17 -8.29
N VAL A 83 -2.22 2.76 -7.17
CA VAL A 83 -0.90 2.55 -6.59
C VAL A 83 -0.98 1.67 -5.35
N PRO A 84 0.05 0.83 -5.11
CA PRO A 84 0.12 0.05 -3.89
C PRO A 84 0.09 0.99 -2.68
N ASP A 85 -0.66 0.58 -1.68
CA ASP A 85 -0.70 1.21 -0.37
C ASP A 85 -0.46 0.13 0.67
N LEU A 86 0.48 0.39 1.58
CA LEU A 86 0.78 -0.52 2.69
C LEU A 86 -0.03 -0.16 3.94
N GLY A 87 -0.58 1.06 3.98
CA GLY A 87 -1.48 1.50 5.04
C GLY A 87 -2.92 1.10 4.78
N GLY A 88 -3.65 0.82 5.86
CA GLY A 88 -5.12 0.76 5.82
C GLY A 88 -5.73 2.15 6.06
N PRO A 89 -6.97 2.39 5.64
CA PRO A 89 -7.67 3.62 5.97
C PRO A 89 -8.09 3.64 7.45
N ILE A 90 -8.11 4.84 8.04
CA ILE A 90 -8.75 5.11 9.34
C ILE A 90 -10.16 5.63 9.09
N LEU A 91 -11.15 4.94 9.65
CA LEU A 91 -12.56 5.32 9.55
C LEU A 91 -12.97 6.19 10.76
N THR A 92 -13.81 7.19 10.51
CA THR A 92 -14.33 8.11 11.53
C THR A 92 -15.85 8.03 11.65
N ALA A 93 -16.40 8.45 12.79
CA ALA A 93 -17.86 8.55 12.99
C ALA A 93 -18.54 9.58 12.08
N GLY A 94 -17.78 10.49 11.47
CA GLY A 94 -18.28 11.49 10.51
C GLY A 94 -18.47 10.97 9.09
N ASN A 95 -18.48 9.65 8.87
CA ASN A 95 -18.57 9.00 7.56
C ASN A 95 -17.39 9.31 6.61
N LEU A 96 -16.21 9.60 7.18
CA LEU A 96 -14.98 9.86 6.43
C LEU A 96 -13.94 8.77 6.71
N ALA A 97 -13.31 8.29 5.64
CA ALA A 97 -12.15 7.43 5.69
C ALA A 97 -10.91 8.22 5.27
N PHE A 98 -9.86 8.22 6.09
CA PHE A 98 -8.59 8.86 5.79
C PHE A 98 -7.53 7.82 5.45
N MET A 99 -6.79 8.03 4.37
CA MET A 99 -5.76 7.09 3.93
C MET A 99 -4.55 7.83 3.37
N SER A 100 -3.37 7.30 3.66
CA SER A 100 -2.06 7.77 3.21
C SER A 100 -1.15 6.56 3.04
N GLY A 101 0.07 6.75 2.56
CA GLY A 101 1.00 5.65 2.29
C GLY A 101 1.03 5.21 0.82
N SER A 102 0.34 5.96 -0.05
CA SER A 102 0.36 5.78 -1.49
C SER A 102 1.65 6.31 -2.14
N LEU A 103 1.96 5.83 -3.34
CA LEU A 103 3.17 6.22 -4.10
C LEU A 103 3.25 7.71 -4.50
N ASP A 104 2.15 8.45 -4.43
CA ASP A 104 2.06 9.88 -4.76
C ASP A 104 1.97 10.79 -3.53
N TYR A 105 2.39 10.30 -2.35
CA TYR A 105 2.64 11.09 -1.15
C TYR A 105 1.48 11.97 -0.65
N TYR A 106 0.24 11.59 -0.98
CA TYR A 106 -0.96 12.30 -0.57
C TYR A 106 -1.60 11.67 0.66
N VAL A 107 -2.16 12.53 1.53
CA VAL A 107 -3.22 12.14 2.47
C VAL A 107 -4.55 12.40 1.80
N ARG A 108 -5.47 11.44 1.82
CA ARG A 108 -6.80 11.56 1.19
C ARG A 108 -7.90 11.38 2.20
N ALA A 109 -9.02 12.05 1.96
CA ALA A 109 -10.28 11.80 2.62
C ALA A 109 -11.30 11.27 1.60
N PHE A 110 -11.98 10.19 1.97
CA PHE A 110 -13.02 9.55 1.18
C PHE A 110 -14.34 9.57 1.94
N ASP A 111 -15.43 9.75 1.21
CA ASP A 111 -16.77 9.39 1.69
C ASP A 111 -16.82 7.86 1.89
N ALA A 112 -17.08 7.41 3.11
CA ALA A 112 -16.95 6.00 3.46
C ALA A 112 -18.04 5.11 2.81
N THR A 113 -19.19 5.69 2.46
CA THR A 113 -20.33 4.98 1.86
C THR A 113 -20.12 4.75 0.36
N THR A 114 -19.56 5.73 -0.33
CA THR A 114 -19.45 5.73 -1.80
C THR A 114 -18.02 5.49 -2.31
N GLY A 115 -17.02 5.67 -1.45
CA GLY A 115 -15.61 5.66 -1.81
C GLY A 115 -15.16 6.88 -2.61
N LYS A 116 -16.02 7.90 -2.75
CA LYS A 116 -15.68 9.12 -3.48
C LYS A 116 -14.58 9.88 -2.73
N GLN A 117 -13.49 10.20 -3.42
CA GLN A 117 -12.47 11.10 -2.87
C GLN A 117 -13.06 12.51 -2.74
N LEU A 118 -13.12 13.04 -1.51
CA LEU A 118 -13.63 14.37 -1.21
C LEU A 118 -12.51 15.40 -1.15
N TRP A 119 -11.32 14.98 -0.73
CA TRP A 119 -10.16 15.85 -0.54
C TRP A 119 -8.84 15.08 -0.68
N ARG A 120 -7.77 15.78 -1.06
CA ARG A 120 -6.38 15.32 -1.04
C ARG A 120 -5.42 16.50 -0.93
#